data_AF-A0A7K1K8U8-F1
#
_entry.id   AF-A0A7K1K8U8-F1
#
_cell.length_a   1.000
_cell.length_b   1.000
_cell.length_c   1.000
_cell.angle_alpha   90.00
_cell.angle_beta   90.00
_cell.angle_gamma   90.00
#
_symmetry.space_group_name_H-M   'P 1'
#
loop_
_entity.id
_entity.type
_entity.pdbx_description
1 polymer ?
#
loop_
_entity_poly.entity_id
_entity_poly.type
_entity_poly.pdbx_seq_one_letter_code
_entity_poly.pdbx_strand_id
1 'polypeptide(L)'
;MQPNGRDRLRELLDAVVDDENSGVGDMARSSYVSEFHFSREVRRLTGEPPAALRRRVMLERAAWRLQRGAGVAEVAEAEGWSSAEVFSRAFRRAFGVPPSRADDVGFRLTAPNGVHFHPPQALWCDAGPGETAGPDIAQFMLVHDVADTEYLIGVAAGLSEQQWTQEISPGQVVLDWDGPEPSVAAVLGAIVWTKEAWLATVEGRDFPSRATSSEATAEQLAAHHHAIGKRWTTLISEFSAAGRLGDTVIDALCDPPESFQLYGIIAHVLTYSAHRRALVRGMLARHGVDVDRGDPLEWMRRD
;
A
#
# COMPACT_ATOMS: atom_id res chain seq x y z
N MET A 1 17.37 -14.61 13.57
CA MET A 1 16.12 -13.83 13.44
C MET A 1 15.10 -14.76 12.81
N GLN A 2 14.02 -15.11 13.49
CA GLN A 2 12.96 -15.93 12.90
C GLN A 2 12.25 -15.06 11.86
N PRO A 3 12.09 -15.49 10.59
CA PRO A 3 11.29 -14.73 9.63
C PRO A 3 9.87 -14.58 10.20
N ASN A 4 9.25 -13.41 10.00
CA ASN A 4 7.86 -13.22 10.42
C ASN A 4 6.96 -14.28 9.74
N GLY A 5 5.79 -14.56 10.30
CA GLY A 5 4.89 -15.60 9.76
C GLY A 5 4.47 -15.39 8.29
N ARG A 6 4.49 -14.15 7.79
CA ARG A 6 4.13 -13.79 6.40
C ARG A 6 5.26 -14.08 5.42
N ASP A 7 6.50 -13.76 5.79
CA ASP A 7 7.69 -14.07 4.98
C ASP A 7 7.87 -15.58 4.84
N ARG A 8 7.61 -16.31 5.92
CA ARG A 8 7.69 -17.77 5.89
C ARG A 8 6.60 -18.41 5.01
N LEU A 9 5.38 -17.86 5.03
CA LEU A 9 4.32 -18.31 4.13
C LEU A 9 4.69 -18.03 2.67
N ARG A 10 5.24 -16.84 2.38
CA ARG A 10 5.70 -16.47 1.04
C ARG A 10 6.75 -17.45 0.50
N GLU A 11 7.80 -17.72 1.28
CA GLU A 11 8.85 -18.69 0.89
C GLU A 11 8.28 -20.08 0.55
N LEU A 12 7.34 -20.55 1.37
CA LEU A 12 6.72 -21.86 1.15
C LEU A 12 5.78 -21.86 -0.06
N LEU A 13 5.06 -20.77 -0.31
CA LEU A 13 4.21 -20.62 -1.48
C LEU A 13 5.05 -20.51 -2.76
N ASP A 14 6.15 -19.77 -2.74
CA ASP A 14 7.10 -19.66 -3.85
C ASP A 14 7.58 -21.06 -4.28
N ALA A 15 7.98 -21.91 -3.32
CA ALA A 15 8.36 -23.29 -3.60
C ALA A 15 7.24 -24.14 -4.19
N VAL A 16 5.98 -23.88 -3.83
CA VAL A 16 4.81 -24.62 -4.34
C VAL A 16 4.46 -24.22 -5.78
N VAL A 17 4.67 -22.95 -6.15
CA VAL A 17 4.31 -22.43 -7.49
C VAL A 17 5.45 -22.47 -8.51
N ASP A 18 6.67 -22.73 -8.05
CA ASP A 18 7.84 -22.92 -8.91
C ASP A 18 7.65 -24.13 -9.85
N ASP A 19 7.77 -23.85 -11.14
CA ASP A 19 7.57 -24.82 -12.22
C ASP A 19 8.68 -25.88 -12.25
N GLU A 20 9.86 -25.60 -11.67
CA GLU A 20 10.96 -26.58 -11.54
C GLU A 20 10.66 -27.68 -10.51
N ASN A 21 9.72 -27.43 -9.58
CA ASN A 21 9.39 -28.39 -8.53
C ASN A 21 8.31 -29.37 -9.02
N SER A 22 8.68 -30.62 -9.29
CA SER A 22 7.78 -31.66 -9.82
C SER A 22 6.98 -32.40 -8.74
N GLY A 23 7.46 -32.38 -7.49
CA GLY A 23 6.83 -33.04 -6.35
C GLY A 23 7.20 -32.40 -5.01
N VAL A 24 6.55 -32.86 -3.94
CA VAL A 24 6.70 -32.27 -2.59
C VAL A 24 8.14 -32.33 -2.08
N GLY A 25 8.87 -33.40 -2.43
CA GLY A 25 10.30 -33.52 -2.12
C GLY A 25 11.15 -32.42 -2.77
N ASP A 26 10.79 -31.95 -3.97
CA ASP A 26 11.52 -30.89 -4.67
C ASP A 26 11.25 -29.55 -4.00
N MET A 27 9.97 -29.25 -3.71
CA MET A 27 9.54 -28.05 -2.99
C MET A 27 10.20 -27.93 -1.60
N ALA A 28 10.32 -29.05 -0.89
CA ALA A 28 10.96 -29.08 0.42
C ALA A 28 12.46 -28.78 0.32
N ARG A 29 13.13 -29.33 -0.71
CA ARG A 29 14.56 -29.07 -0.98
C ARG A 29 14.81 -27.62 -1.37
N SER A 30 13.97 -27.02 -2.22
CA SER A 30 14.11 -25.61 -2.61
C SER A 30 13.89 -24.65 -1.43
N SER A 31 13.10 -25.07 -0.44
CA SER A 31 12.91 -24.35 0.85
C SER A 31 13.90 -24.74 1.96
N TYR A 32 14.95 -25.53 1.67
CA TYR A 32 15.96 -26.00 2.62
C TYR A 32 15.39 -26.70 3.87
N VAL A 33 14.29 -27.45 3.73
CA VAL A 33 13.63 -28.18 4.83
C VAL A 33 13.34 -29.64 4.46
N SER A 34 13.14 -30.49 5.47
CA SER A 34 12.67 -31.85 5.23
C SER A 34 11.24 -31.89 4.65
N GLU A 35 10.93 -32.90 3.86
CA GLU A 35 9.60 -33.08 3.24
C GLU A 35 8.47 -33.16 4.28
N PHE A 36 8.72 -33.84 5.41
CA PHE A 36 7.78 -33.92 6.53
C PHE A 36 7.53 -32.54 7.15
N HIS A 37 8.60 -31.78 7.41
CA HIS A 37 8.49 -30.44 7.97
C HIS A 37 7.77 -29.49 7.01
N PHE A 38 8.11 -29.52 5.73
CA PHE A 38 7.47 -28.73 4.68
C PHE A 38 5.96 -29.01 4.59
N SER A 39 5.59 -30.29 4.47
CA SER A 39 4.20 -30.70 4.35
C SER A 39 3.37 -30.31 5.56
N ARG A 40 3.94 -30.46 6.77
CA ARG A 40 3.29 -30.06 8.01
C ARG A 40 3.09 -28.55 8.06
N GLU A 41 4.10 -27.78 7.70
CA GLU A 41 4.08 -26.32 7.82
C GLU A 41 3.17 -25.67 6.77
N VAL A 42 3.23 -26.11 5.50
CA VAL A 42 2.30 -25.68 4.46
C VAL A 42 0.87 -26.00 4.88
N ARG A 43 0.57 -27.23 5.29
CA ARG A 43 -0.79 -27.60 5.73
C ARG A 43 -1.25 -26.80 6.94
N ARG A 44 -0.35 -26.49 7.88
CA ARG A 44 -0.67 -25.68 9.06
C ARG A 44 -1.02 -24.25 8.68
N LEU A 45 -0.29 -23.66 7.73
CA LEU A 45 -0.45 -22.27 7.30
C LEU A 45 -1.56 -22.08 6.26
N THR A 46 -1.77 -23.06 5.38
CA THR A 46 -2.68 -22.97 4.23
C THR A 46 -3.86 -23.94 4.32
N GLY A 47 -3.99 -24.76 5.36
CA GLY A 47 -5.06 -25.75 5.48
C GLY A 47 -5.06 -26.84 4.39
N GLU A 48 -4.14 -26.81 3.42
CA GLU A 48 -4.10 -27.66 2.24
C GLU A 48 -2.74 -28.38 2.14
N PRO A 49 -2.70 -29.68 1.79
CA PRO A 49 -1.43 -30.35 1.53
C PRO A 49 -0.69 -29.71 0.33
N PRO A 50 0.66 -29.62 0.34
CA PRO A 50 1.40 -28.92 -0.71
C PRO A 50 1.10 -29.41 -2.14
N ALA A 51 0.98 -30.73 -2.33
CA ALA A 51 0.66 -31.30 -3.64
C ALA A 51 -0.74 -30.93 -4.13
N ALA A 52 -1.71 -30.80 -3.21
CA ALA A 52 -3.07 -30.39 -3.55
C ALA A 52 -3.11 -28.90 -3.92
N LEU A 53 -2.43 -28.06 -3.13
CA LEU A 53 -2.27 -26.63 -3.39
C LEU A 53 -1.63 -26.37 -4.76
N ARG A 54 -0.47 -27.01 -5.04
CA ARG A 54 0.19 -26.91 -6.35
C ARG A 54 -0.76 -27.30 -7.48
N ARG A 55 -1.41 -28.45 -7.35
CA ARG A 55 -2.29 -28.97 -8.40
C ARG A 55 -3.48 -28.06 -8.66
N ARG A 56 -4.03 -27.44 -7.63
CA ARG A 56 -5.11 -26.47 -7.75
C ARG A 56 -4.63 -25.22 -8.49
N VAL A 57 -3.51 -24.62 -8.06
CA VAL A 57 -2.92 -23.42 -8.70
C VAL A 57 -2.59 -23.68 -10.18
N MET A 58 -2.01 -24.84 -10.51
CA MET A 58 -1.75 -25.23 -11.90
C MET A 58 -3.04 -25.34 -12.73
N LEU A 59 -4.10 -25.89 -12.17
CA LEU A 59 -5.39 -26.02 -12.85
C LEU A 59 -6.06 -24.65 -13.06
N GLU A 60 -5.94 -23.73 -12.09
CA GLU A 60 -6.41 -22.35 -12.23
C GLU A 60 -5.65 -21.59 -13.32
N ARG A 61 -4.32 -21.75 -13.38
CA ARG A 61 -3.46 -21.21 -14.44
C ARG A 61 -3.79 -21.79 -15.82
N ALA A 62 -4.03 -23.10 -15.89
CA ALA A 62 -4.44 -23.78 -17.11
C ALA A 62 -5.79 -23.26 -17.62
N ALA A 63 -6.80 -23.11 -16.73
CA ALA A 63 -8.10 -22.54 -17.09
C ALA A 63 -7.95 -21.13 -17.66
N TRP A 64 -7.13 -20.28 -17.02
CA TRP A 64 -6.88 -18.92 -17.50
C TRP A 64 -6.24 -18.86 -18.90
N ARG A 65 -5.32 -19.80 -19.21
CA ARG A 65 -4.69 -19.93 -20.54
C ARG A 65 -5.70 -20.41 -21.59
N LEU A 66 -6.50 -21.42 -21.26
CA LEU A 66 -7.54 -21.95 -22.16
C LEU A 66 -8.57 -20.88 -22.53
N GLN A 67 -9.01 -20.06 -21.57
CA GLN A 67 -9.93 -18.94 -21.79
C GLN A 67 -9.38 -17.83 -22.69
N ARG A 68 -8.08 -17.88 -23.01
CA ARG A 68 -7.40 -16.95 -23.94
C ARG A 68 -7.07 -17.60 -25.28
N GLY A 69 -7.64 -18.77 -25.55
CA GLY A 69 -7.49 -19.48 -26.81
C GLY A 69 -6.28 -20.40 -26.91
N ALA A 70 -5.56 -20.66 -25.81
CA ALA A 70 -4.48 -21.64 -25.81
C ALA A 70 -5.01 -23.06 -26.08
N GLY A 71 -4.22 -23.89 -26.76
CA GLY A 71 -4.63 -25.26 -27.08
C GLY A 71 -4.60 -26.18 -25.86
N VAL A 72 -5.54 -27.14 -25.77
CA VAL A 72 -5.59 -28.09 -24.64
C VAL A 72 -4.31 -28.92 -24.49
N ALA A 73 -3.73 -29.36 -25.61
CA ALA A 73 -2.49 -30.14 -25.60
C ALA A 73 -1.28 -29.28 -25.19
N GLU A 74 -1.20 -28.06 -25.72
CA GLU A 74 -0.17 -27.08 -25.40
C GLU A 74 -0.19 -26.73 -23.91
N VAL A 75 -1.37 -26.43 -23.36
CA VAL A 75 -1.52 -26.13 -21.93
C VAL A 75 -1.16 -27.34 -21.06
N ALA A 76 -1.55 -28.55 -21.46
CA ALA A 76 -1.19 -29.75 -20.70
C ALA A 76 0.34 -29.95 -20.64
N GLU A 77 1.03 -29.77 -21.76
CA GLU A 77 2.49 -29.87 -21.85
C GLU A 77 3.19 -28.77 -21.04
N ALA A 78 2.77 -27.51 -21.21
CA ALA A 78 3.35 -26.37 -20.51
C ALA A 78 3.15 -26.42 -18.99
N GLU A 79 2.10 -27.09 -18.51
CA GLU A 79 1.83 -27.33 -17.09
C GLU A 79 2.47 -28.65 -16.60
N GLY A 80 3.29 -29.32 -17.40
CA GLY A 80 4.04 -30.52 -16.99
C GLY A 80 3.18 -31.78 -16.79
N TRP A 81 2.03 -31.89 -17.45
CA TRP A 81 1.21 -33.09 -17.39
C TRP A 81 1.75 -34.19 -18.30
N SER A 82 1.71 -35.43 -17.83
CA SER A 82 2.20 -36.59 -18.59
C SER A 82 1.42 -36.84 -19.90
N SER A 83 0.17 -36.36 -20.00
CA SER A 83 -0.60 -36.34 -21.25
C SER A 83 -1.80 -35.39 -21.15
N ALA A 84 -2.31 -34.95 -22.31
CA ALA A 84 -3.55 -34.15 -22.42
C ALA A 84 -4.79 -34.88 -21.85
N GLU A 85 -4.79 -36.22 -21.87
CA GLU A 85 -5.87 -37.02 -21.28
C GLU A 85 -5.82 -36.97 -19.74
N VAL A 86 -4.63 -37.07 -19.14
CA VAL A 86 -4.46 -36.95 -17.67
C VAL A 86 -4.86 -35.56 -17.22
N PHE A 87 -4.44 -34.52 -17.96
CA PHE A 87 -4.86 -33.14 -17.74
C PHE A 87 -6.39 -32.99 -17.82
N SER A 88 -7.02 -33.45 -18.91
CA SER A 88 -8.45 -33.33 -19.11
C SER A 88 -9.29 -33.99 -18.02
N ARG A 89 -8.86 -35.14 -17.51
CA ARG A 89 -9.53 -35.82 -16.38
C ARG A 89 -9.40 -35.03 -15.08
N ALA A 90 -8.24 -34.46 -14.80
CA ALA A 90 -8.03 -33.65 -13.61
C ALA A 90 -8.77 -32.30 -13.68
N PHE A 91 -8.74 -31.65 -14.83
CA PHE A 91 -9.48 -30.42 -15.11
C PHE A 91 -10.99 -30.63 -14.90
N ARG A 92 -11.56 -31.67 -15.52
CA ARG A 92 -12.98 -32.01 -15.34
C ARG A 92 -13.35 -32.32 -13.90
N ARG A 93 -12.46 -32.99 -13.16
CA ARG A 93 -12.69 -33.27 -11.73
C ARG A 93 -12.74 -31.99 -10.90
N ALA A 94 -11.92 -31.00 -11.22
CA ALA A 94 -11.83 -29.75 -10.47
C ALA A 94 -12.93 -28.75 -10.86
N PHE A 95 -13.13 -28.52 -12.16
CA PHE A 95 -14.04 -27.50 -12.69
C PHE A 95 -15.43 -28.03 -13.07
N GLY A 96 -15.65 -29.34 -13.04
CA GLY A 96 -16.92 -29.96 -13.46
C GLY A 96 -17.14 -30.02 -14.99
N VAL A 97 -16.36 -29.29 -15.78
CA VAL A 97 -16.45 -29.22 -17.25
C VAL A 97 -15.15 -29.67 -17.92
N PRO A 98 -15.16 -30.17 -19.17
CA PRO A 98 -13.93 -30.45 -19.91
C PRO A 98 -13.13 -29.17 -20.23
N PRO A 99 -11.80 -29.26 -20.49
CA PRO A 99 -10.98 -28.11 -20.88
C PRO A 99 -11.50 -27.30 -22.05
N SER A 100 -12.15 -27.95 -23.03
CA SER A 100 -12.76 -27.29 -24.20
C SER A 100 -13.96 -26.41 -23.87
N ARG A 101 -14.47 -26.48 -22.64
CA ARG A 101 -15.56 -25.65 -22.10
C ARG A 101 -15.06 -24.79 -20.94
N ALA A 102 -13.76 -24.47 -20.90
CA ALA A 102 -13.17 -23.63 -19.86
C ALA A 102 -13.81 -22.23 -19.79
N ASP A 103 -14.38 -21.74 -20.90
CA ASP A 103 -15.11 -20.45 -20.95
C ASP A 103 -16.42 -20.45 -20.15
N ASP A 104 -16.96 -21.63 -19.81
CA ASP A 104 -18.22 -21.76 -19.07
C ASP A 104 -18.05 -21.64 -17.55
N VAL A 105 -16.81 -21.54 -17.06
CA VAL A 105 -16.47 -21.54 -15.63
C VAL A 105 -15.50 -20.41 -15.29
N GLY A 106 -15.50 -19.94 -14.05
CA GLY A 106 -14.43 -19.09 -13.55
C GLY A 106 -13.11 -19.87 -13.49
N PHE A 107 -11.98 -19.19 -13.70
CA PHE A 107 -10.65 -19.85 -13.65
C PHE A 107 -10.18 -20.13 -12.21
N ARG A 108 -10.84 -19.58 -11.18
CA ARG A 108 -10.51 -19.84 -9.76
C ARG A 108 -11.34 -21.01 -9.22
N LEU A 109 -10.67 -21.93 -8.52
CA LEU A 109 -11.31 -23.03 -7.81
C LEU A 109 -11.55 -22.63 -6.36
N THR A 110 -12.51 -23.26 -5.69
CA THR A 110 -12.70 -23.08 -4.23
C THR A 110 -11.42 -23.46 -3.50
N ALA A 111 -10.90 -22.55 -2.67
CA ALA A 111 -9.66 -22.74 -1.92
C ALA A 111 -9.93 -22.66 -0.41
N PRO A 112 -9.59 -23.68 0.39
CA PRO A 112 -9.80 -23.66 1.84
C PRO A 112 -8.89 -22.64 2.56
N ASN A 113 -7.85 -22.15 1.89
CA ASN A 113 -6.92 -21.10 2.37
C ASN A 113 -7.19 -19.71 1.78
N GLY A 114 -8.07 -19.60 0.79
CA GLY A 114 -8.18 -18.38 -0.01
C GLY A 114 -6.92 -18.04 -0.82
N VAL A 115 -5.96 -18.97 -0.97
CA VAL A 115 -4.77 -18.77 -1.82
C VAL A 115 -5.10 -19.21 -3.24
N HIS A 116 -5.08 -18.30 -4.19
CA HIS A 116 -5.42 -18.53 -5.60
C HIS A 116 -4.31 -18.08 -6.53
N PHE A 117 -4.26 -18.67 -7.72
CA PHE A 117 -3.54 -18.11 -8.84
C PHE A 117 -4.10 -16.72 -9.18
N HIS A 118 -3.21 -15.74 -9.26
CA HIS A 118 -3.49 -14.41 -9.78
C HIS A 118 -2.62 -14.14 -11.02
N PRO A 119 -3.20 -14.19 -12.22
CA PRO A 119 -2.43 -14.04 -13.44
C PRO A 119 -1.62 -12.73 -13.49
N PRO A 120 -0.46 -12.71 -14.16
CA PRO A 120 0.13 -13.84 -14.90
C PRO A 120 1.01 -14.76 -14.03
N GLN A 121 1.48 -14.30 -12.86
CA GLN A 121 2.45 -15.02 -12.03
C GLN A 121 2.29 -14.78 -10.52
N ALA A 122 1.29 -14.02 -10.10
CA ALA A 122 1.08 -13.70 -8.70
C ALA A 122 0.20 -14.75 -8.01
N LEU A 123 0.22 -14.74 -6.69
CA LEU A 123 -0.78 -15.39 -5.86
C LEU A 123 -1.67 -14.32 -5.23
N TRP A 124 -2.96 -14.59 -5.21
CA TRP A 124 -3.92 -13.84 -4.42
C TRP A 124 -4.19 -14.61 -3.13
N CYS A 125 -4.10 -13.95 -1.99
CA CYS A 125 -4.50 -14.54 -0.71
C CYS A 125 -5.70 -13.76 -0.18
N ASP A 126 -6.82 -14.42 0.05
CA ASP A 126 -7.96 -13.79 0.70
C ASP A 126 -7.59 -13.36 2.12
N ALA A 127 -8.24 -12.30 2.60
CA ALA A 127 -8.17 -11.92 4.00
C ALA A 127 -8.77 -13.04 4.87
N GLY A 128 -8.21 -13.27 6.05
CA GLY A 128 -8.66 -14.34 6.95
C GLY A 128 -10.13 -14.17 7.39
N PRO A 129 -10.84 -15.24 7.78
CA PRO A 129 -12.19 -15.11 8.29
C PRO A 129 -12.23 -14.18 9.52
N GLY A 130 -12.91 -13.03 9.40
CA GLY A 130 -12.94 -11.96 10.40
C GLY A 130 -12.15 -10.71 10.04
N GLU A 131 -11.31 -10.74 9.01
CA GLU A 131 -10.54 -9.61 8.46
C GLU A 131 -11.30 -8.89 7.32
N THR A 132 -12.63 -8.89 7.34
CA THR A 132 -13.46 -8.38 6.22
C THR A 132 -13.41 -6.86 6.05
N ALA A 133 -12.90 -6.12 7.02
CA ALA A 133 -12.53 -4.73 6.84
C ALA A 133 -11.00 -4.66 6.96
N GLY A 134 -10.30 -4.65 5.83
CA GLY A 134 -8.91 -4.20 5.80
C GLY A 134 -8.78 -2.80 6.41
N PRO A 135 -7.56 -2.32 6.68
CA PRO A 135 -7.38 -0.96 7.21
C PRO A 135 -8.08 0.04 6.29
N ASP A 136 -8.80 0.99 6.90
CA ASP A 136 -9.39 2.11 6.16
C ASP A 136 -8.26 2.82 5.40
N ILE A 137 -8.35 2.83 4.07
CA ILE A 137 -7.32 3.41 3.19
C ILE A 137 -7.13 4.89 3.54
N ALA A 138 -8.20 5.62 3.84
CA ALA A 138 -8.09 7.02 4.22
C ALA A 138 -7.32 7.17 5.54
N GLN A 139 -7.63 6.34 6.53
CA GLN A 139 -6.90 6.32 7.80
C GLN A 139 -5.42 5.96 7.61
N PHE A 140 -5.13 4.95 6.79
CA PHE A 140 -3.76 4.54 6.48
C PHE A 140 -2.98 5.68 5.83
N MET A 141 -3.57 6.34 4.82
CA MET A 141 -2.95 7.47 4.13
C MET A 141 -2.72 8.67 5.06
N LEU A 142 -3.60 8.91 6.04
CA LEU A 142 -3.44 9.95 7.05
C LEU A 142 -2.27 9.69 8.00
N VAL A 143 -2.15 8.45 8.50
CA VAL A 143 -1.03 8.09 9.37
C VAL A 143 0.28 8.16 8.59
N HIS A 144 0.29 7.64 7.36
CA HIS A 144 1.47 7.73 6.49
C HIS A 144 1.84 9.18 6.18
N ASP A 145 0.87 10.04 5.86
CA ASP A 145 1.09 11.47 5.62
C ASP A 145 1.81 12.17 6.78
N VAL A 146 1.37 11.93 8.01
CA VAL A 146 1.99 12.51 9.20
C VAL A 146 3.39 11.92 9.45
N ALA A 147 3.54 10.59 9.36
CA ALA A 147 4.81 9.92 9.59
C ALA A 147 5.87 10.30 8.55
N ASP A 148 5.48 10.40 7.27
CA ASP A 148 6.37 10.73 6.18
C ASP A 148 6.81 12.20 6.24
N THR A 149 5.91 13.11 6.63
CA THR A 149 6.29 14.51 6.90
C THR A 149 7.23 14.62 8.09
N GLU A 150 6.99 13.89 9.18
CA GLU A 150 7.87 13.86 10.36
C GLU A 150 9.28 13.39 9.97
N TYR A 151 9.38 12.32 9.18
CA TYR A 151 10.64 11.82 8.65
C TYR A 151 11.38 12.88 7.83
N LEU A 152 10.70 13.56 6.89
CA LEU A 152 11.34 14.58 6.06
C LEU A 152 11.81 15.79 6.86
N ILE A 153 11.04 16.24 7.86
CA ILE A 153 11.48 17.31 8.77
C ILE A 153 12.71 16.84 9.57
N GLY A 154 12.69 15.62 10.09
CA GLY A 154 13.81 15.04 10.84
C GLY A 154 15.10 14.95 10.01
N VAL A 155 15.00 14.56 8.74
CA VAL A 155 16.14 14.58 7.81
C VAL A 155 16.59 16.02 7.51
N ALA A 156 15.64 16.93 7.26
CA ALA A 156 15.94 18.32 6.96
C ALA A 156 16.56 19.08 8.14
N ALA A 157 16.38 18.62 9.38
CA ALA A 157 17.06 19.16 10.55
C ALA A 157 18.60 19.00 10.50
N GLY A 158 19.12 18.14 9.61
CA GLY A 158 20.55 18.05 9.32
C GLY A 158 21.09 19.15 8.39
N LEU A 159 20.24 19.98 7.79
CA LEU A 159 20.65 21.11 6.96
C LEU A 159 21.19 22.26 7.81
N SER A 160 22.12 23.03 7.25
CA SER A 160 22.48 24.34 7.83
C SER A 160 21.33 25.34 7.72
N GLU A 161 21.32 26.38 8.56
CA GLU A 161 20.34 27.47 8.48
C GLU A 161 20.27 28.10 7.08
N GLN A 162 21.43 28.25 6.41
CA GLN A 162 21.48 28.77 5.04
C GLN A 162 20.79 27.84 4.04
N GLN A 163 21.02 26.52 4.15
CA GLN A 163 20.41 25.53 3.26
C GLN A 163 18.89 25.39 3.51
N TRP A 164 18.47 25.48 4.78
CA TRP A 164 17.06 25.41 5.19
C TRP A 164 16.19 26.42 4.42
N THR A 165 16.65 27.66 4.35
CA THR A 165 15.91 28.76 3.70
C THR A 165 16.36 29.05 2.26
N GLN A 166 17.33 28.31 1.71
CA GLN A 166 17.84 28.56 0.37
C GLN A 166 16.74 28.34 -0.67
N GLU A 167 16.57 29.31 -1.58
CA GLU A 167 15.68 29.14 -2.74
C GLU A 167 16.29 28.16 -3.75
N ILE A 168 15.78 26.94 -3.77
CA ILE A 168 16.21 25.86 -4.66
C ILE A 168 15.39 25.87 -5.94
N SER A 169 14.13 26.31 -5.86
CA SER A 169 13.22 26.43 -7.00
C SER A 169 12.46 27.75 -6.91
N PRO A 170 13.12 28.88 -7.24
CA PRO A 170 12.47 30.18 -7.24
C PRO A 170 11.18 30.17 -8.09
N GLY A 171 10.10 30.74 -7.56
CA GLY A 171 8.79 30.77 -8.23
C GLY A 171 8.00 29.45 -8.18
N GLN A 172 8.48 28.42 -7.49
CA GLN A 172 7.68 27.22 -7.20
C GLN A 172 6.41 27.61 -6.44
N VAL A 173 5.25 27.20 -6.96
CA VAL A 173 3.93 27.41 -6.35
C VAL A 173 3.16 26.11 -6.51
N VAL A 174 2.62 25.57 -5.42
CA VAL A 174 1.76 24.37 -5.47
C VAL A 174 0.29 24.76 -5.65
N LEU A 175 -0.14 25.79 -4.93
CA LEU A 175 -1.47 26.38 -4.98
C LEU A 175 -1.31 27.89 -5.17
N ASP A 176 -1.96 28.45 -6.17
CA ASP A 176 -1.85 29.86 -6.54
C ASP A 176 -2.28 30.81 -5.42
N TRP A 177 -3.22 30.39 -4.58
CA TRP A 177 -3.66 31.15 -3.40
C TRP A 177 -2.76 30.98 -2.16
N ASP A 178 -1.85 30.01 -2.15
CA ASP A 178 -1.03 29.66 -0.97
C ASP A 178 0.39 30.26 -1.04
N GLY A 179 0.72 30.95 -2.14
CA GLY A 179 1.97 31.66 -2.35
C GLY A 179 3.16 30.77 -2.74
N PRO A 180 4.36 31.37 -2.87
CA PRO A 180 5.55 30.66 -3.32
C PRO A 180 6.18 29.78 -2.22
N GLU A 181 6.70 28.63 -2.64
CA GLU A 181 7.36 27.62 -1.81
C GLU A 181 8.77 27.28 -2.36
N PRO A 182 9.72 28.24 -2.37
CA PRO A 182 10.96 28.09 -3.13
C PRO A 182 12.04 27.25 -2.45
N SER A 183 11.89 26.94 -1.15
CA SER A 183 12.90 26.31 -0.29
C SER A 183 12.35 25.11 0.48
N VAL A 184 13.24 24.30 1.08
CA VAL A 184 12.84 23.18 1.95
C VAL A 184 11.98 23.67 3.12
N ALA A 185 12.39 24.78 3.75
CA ALA A 185 11.63 25.42 4.82
C ALA A 185 10.21 25.80 4.38
N ALA A 186 10.09 26.45 3.21
CA ALA A 186 8.81 26.94 2.73
C ALA A 186 7.84 25.80 2.40
N VAL A 187 8.32 24.73 1.76
CA VAL A 187 7.47 23.58 1.40
C VAL A 187 7.05 22.80 2.65
N LEU A 188 7.98 22.49 3.57
CA LEU A 188 7.65 21.78 4.81
C LEU A 188 6.75 22.63 5.71
N GLY A 189 7.03 23.93 5.82
CA GLY A 189 6.19 24.89 6.53
C GLY A 189 4.76 24.92 5.98
N ALA A 190 4.59 24.91 4.65
CA ALA A 190 3.28 24.85 4.03
C ALA A 190 2.50 23.57 4.37
N ILE A 191 3.17 22.41 4.44
CA ILE A 191 2.52 21.14 4.85
C ILE A 191 1.95 21.23 6.26
N VAL A 192 2.74 21.73 7.22
CA VAL A 192 2.33 21.85 8.63
C VAL A 192 1.23 22.90 8.76
N TRP A 193 1.42 24.05 8.12
CA TRP A 193 0.49 25.17 8.12
C TRP A 193 -0.90 24.77 7.60
N THR A 194 -0.97 24.08 6.46
CA THR A 194 -2.24 23.63 5.88
C THR A 194 -3.05 22.79 6.87
N LYS A 195 -2.40 21.87 7.60
CA LYS A 195 -3.08 21.03 8.60
C LYS A 195 -3.57 21.87 9.79
N GLU A 196 -2.77 22.82 10.25
CA GLU A 196 -3.13 23.69 11.37
C GLU A 196 -4.32 24.60 11.03
N ALA A 197 -4.32 25.21 9.84
CA ALA A 197 -5.42 26.02 9.35
C ALA A 197 -6.73 25.22 9.29
N TRP A 198 -6.70 24.03 8.70
CA TRP A 198 -7.89 23.16 8.65
C TRP A 198 -8.33 22.66 10.02
N LEU A 199 -7.39 22.36 10.92
CA LEU A 199 -7.74 22.06 12.32
C LEU A 199 -8.49 23.21 12.97
N ALA A 200 -8.00 24.45 12.80
CA ALA A 200 -8.67 25.61 13.38
C ALA A 200 -10.10 25.78 12.84
N THR A 201 -10.27 25.65 11.51
CA THR A 201 -11.58 25.71 10.86
C THR A 201 -12.53 24.61 11.35
N VAL A 202 -12.09 23.35 11.41
CA VAL A 202 -12.94 22.22 11.85
C VAL A 202 -13.28 22.30 13.35
N GLU A 203 -12.36 22.81 14.17
CA GLU A 203 -12.56 22.93 15.62
C GLU A 203 -13.26 24.25 16.04
N GLY A 204 -13.49 25.16 15.10
CA GLY A 204 -14.08 26.48 15.37
C GLY A 204 -13.16 27.39 16.18
N ARG A 205 -11.84 27.30 15.98
CA ARG A 205 -10.83 28.19 16.58
C ARG A 205 -10.49 29.36 15.66
N ASP A 206 -9.83 30.36 16.22
CA ASP A 206 -9.29 31.49 15.45
C ASP A 206 -8.29 31.00 14.39
N PHE A 207 -8.29 31.66 13.24
CA PHE A 207 -7.39 31.35 12.14
C PHE A 207 -5.93 31.62 12.57
N PRO A 208 -5.03 30.63 12.49
CA PRO A 208 -3.69 30.79 13.03
C PRO A 208 -2.78 31.69 12.16
N SER A 209 -1.65 32.13 12.71
CA SER A 209 -0.68 32.93 11.97
C SER A 209 0.28 32.05 11.19
N ARG A 210 0.44 32.34 9.90
CA ARG A 210 1.37 31.62 9.01
C ARG A 210 2.83 31.71 9.43
N ALA A 211 3.20 32.77 10.16
CA ALA A 211 4.56 33.00 10.65
C ALA A 211 5.08 31.83 11.52
N THR A 212 4.18 31.16 12.24
CA THR A 212 4.51 30.01 13.10
C THR A 212 5.14 28.84 12.34
N SER A 213 4.82 28.69 11.05
CA SER A 213 5.37 27.65 10.17
C SER A 213 6.37 28.20 9.15
N SER A 214 6.16 29.42 8.62
CA SER A 214 7.00 29.97 7.55
C SER A 214 8.35 30.51 8.03
N GLU A 215 8.47 30.90 9.30
CA GLU A 215 9.69 31.44 9.90
C GLU A 215 10.34 30.47 10.89
N ALA A 216 9.80 29.25 11.01
CA ALA A 216 10.29 28.26 11.96
C ALA A 216 11.66 27.68 11.55
N THR A 217 12.50 27.40 12.55
CA THR A 217 13.62 26.48 12.37
C THR A 217 13.10 25.06 12.15
N ALA A 218 13.94 24.16 11.61
CA ALA A 218 13.57 22.76 11.43
C ALA A 218 13.11 22.10 12.75
N GLU A 219 13.75 22.44 13.87
CA GLU A 219 13.43 21.90 15.21
C GLU A 219 12.08 22.42 15.72
N GLN A 220 11.80 23.71 15.54
CA GLN A 220 10.51 24.30 15.89
C GLN A 220 9.39 23.69 15.05
N LEU A 221 9.64 23.54 13.74
CA LEU A 221 8.68 22.94 12.82
C LEU A 221 8.43 21.46 13.15
N ALA A 222 9.45 20.71 13.57
CA ALA A 222 9.30 19.33 14.02
C ALA A 222 8.37 19.22 15.24
N ALA A 223 8.62 20.05 16.26
CA ALA A 223 7.78 20.08 17.46
C ALA A 223 6.32 20.47 17.13
N HIS A 224 6.13 21.44 16.23
CA HIS A 224 4.81 21.88 15.79
C HIS A 224 4.10 20.81 14.98
N HIS A 225 4.77 20.19 14.01
CA HIS A 225 4.25 19.06 13.22
C HIS A 225 3.85 17.88 14.11
N HIS A 226 4.66 17.53 15.11
CA HIS A 226 4.34 16.45 16.04
C HIS A 226 2.99 16.69 16.75
N ALA A 227 2.78 17.91 17.26
CA ALA A 227 1.55 18.29 17.94
C ALA A 227 0.34 18.31 16.97
N ILE A 228 0.50 18.96 15.81
CA ILE A 228 -0.55 19.11 14.79
C ILE A 228 -0.91 17.75 14.18
N GLY A 229 0.07 16.94 13.81
CA GLY A 229 -0.13 15.61 13.24
C GLY A 229 -0.88 14.67 14.19
N LYS A 230 -0.55 14.70 15.49
CA LYS A 230 -1.30 13.95 16.51
C LYS A 230 -2.74 14.41 16.62
N ARG A 231 -2.99 15.73 16.64
CA ARG A 231 -4.36 16.25 16.75
C ARG A 231 -5.17 15.98 15.48
N TRP A 232 -4.56 16.16 14.31
CA TRP A 232 -5.14 15.91 12.99
C TRP A 232 -5.62 14.46 12.84
N THR A 233 -4.75 13.50 13.12
CA THR A 233 -5.09 12.07 13.04
C THR A 233 -6.17 11.69 14.05
N THR A 234 -6.10 12.20 15.28
CA THR A 234 -7.11 11.95 16.32
C THR A 234 -8.49 12.48 15.90
N LEU A 235 -8.56 13.73 15.47
CA LEU A 235 -9.81 14.38 15.07
C LEU A 235 -10.49 13.62 13.93
N ILE A 236 -9.75 13.29 12.88
CA ILE A 236 -10.34 12.58 11.72
C ILE A 236 -10.79 11.17 12.10
N SER A 237 -10.05 10.49 12.98
CA SER A 237 -10.45 9.18 13.50
C SER A 237 -11.77 9.27 14.28
N GLU A 238 -11.96 10.30 15.09
CA GLU A 238 -13.21 10.56 15.83
C GLU A 238 -14.39 10.80 14.88
N PHE A 239 -14.20 11.64 13.85
CA PHE A 239 -15.24 11.90 12.85
C PHE A 239 -15.57 10.66 11.99
N SER A 240 -14.56 9.87 11.62
CA SER A 240 -14.75 8.61 10.89
C SER A 240 -15.54 7.60 11.72
N ALA A 241 -15.14 7.37 12.97
CA ALA A 241 -15.83 6.46 13.89
C ALA A 241 -17.28 6.89 14.18
N ALA A 242 -17.56 8.20 14.18
CA ALA A 242 -18.90 8.75 14.35
C ALA A 242 -19.75 8.75 13.06
N GLY A 243 -19.20 8.36 11.91
CA GLY A 243 -19.90 8.42 10.62
C GLY A 243 -20.16 9.84 10.11
N ARG A 244 -19.34 10.81 10.54
CA ARG A 244 -19.53 12.25 10.33
C ARG A 244 -18.61 12.87 9.29
N LEU A 245 -17.85 12.08 8.53
CA LEU A 245 -16.98 12.61 7.46
C LEU A 245 -17.77 13.32 6.34
N GLY A 246 -19.08 13.07 6.24
CA GLY A 246 -19.99 13.77 5.33
C GLY A 246 -20.43 15.16 5.80
N ASP A 247 -20.08 15.56 7.03
CA ASP A 247 -20.41 16.89 7.56
C ASP A 247 -19.78 17.99 6.71
N THR A 248 -20.47 19.12 6.60
CA THR A 248 -20.02 20.30 5.86
C THR A 248 -19.58 21.39 6.82
N VAL A 249 -18.37 21.91 6.61
CA VAL A 249 -17.90 23.15 7.22
C VAL A 249 -18.16 24.30 6.26
N ILE A 250 -18.82 25.35 6.74
CA ILE A 250 -19.02 26.58 5.98
C ILE A 250 -17.98 27.57 6.47
N ASP A 251 -16.97 27.84 5.64
CA ASP A 251 -15.94 28.81 5.95
C ASP A 251 -16.41 30.21 5.54
N ALA A 252 -16.90 30.96 6.53
CA ALA A 252 -17.34 32.34 6.34
C ALA A 252 -16.16 33.33 6.19
N LEU A 253 -14.91 32.89 6.37
CA LEU A 253 -13.71 33.71 6.19
C LEU A 253 -13.24 33.73 4.72
N CYS A 254 -13.71 32.80 3.88
CA CYS A 254 -13.56 32.86 2.43
C CYS A 254 -14.46 33.97 1.84
N ASP A 255 -14.00 34.63 0.76
CA ASP A 255 -14.81 35.57 -0.03
C ASP A 255 -14.87 35.11 -1.50
N PRO A 256 -16.04 34.60 -1.97
CA PRO A 256 -17.27 34.38 -1.22
C PRO A 256 -17.17 33.23 -0.21
N PRO A 257 -18.06 33.13 0.80
CA PRO A 257 -18.09 32.01 1.74
C PRO A 257 -18.18 30.67 1.01
N GLU A 258 -17.27 29.75 1.32
CA GLU A 258 -17.19 28.45 0.68
C GLU A 258 -17.63 27.33 1.64
N SER A 259 -18.24 26.28 1.08
CA SER A 259 -18.70 25.11 1.84
C SER A 259 -17.85 23.91 1.48
N PHE A 260 -17.21 23.32 2.49
CA PHE A 260 -16.31 22.18 2.32
C PHE A 260 -16.80 20.99 3.13
N GLN A 261 -16.95 19.84 2.49
CA GLN A 261 -17.21 18.59 3.22
C GLN A 261 -15.93 18.09 3.88
N LEU A 262 -16.01 17.52 5.09
CA LEU A 262 -14.83 17.06 5.84
C LEU A 262 -14.00 16.05 5.05
N TYR A 263 -14.63 15.08 4.37
CA TYR A 263 -13.90 14.15 3.51
C TYR A 263 -13.17 14.85 2.35
N GLY A 264 -13.74 15.95 1.83
CA GLY A 264 -13.14 16.77 0.78
C GLY A 264 -11.92 17.55 1.28
N ILE A 265 -12.01 18.10 2.49
CA ILE A 265 -10.87 18.74 3.18
C ILE A 265 -9.74 17.74 3.37
N ILE A 266 -10.04 16.54 3.87
CA ILE A 266 -9.05 15.48 4.09
C ILE A 266 -8.36 15.09 2.78
N ALA A 267 -9.14 14.85 1.73
CA ALA A 267 -8.62 14.52 0.40
C ALA A 267 -7.72 15.63 -0.16
N HIS A 268 -8.13 16.89 0.00
CA HIS A 268 -7.34 18.06 -0.38
C HIS A 268 -5.99 18.08 0.35
N VAL A 269 -5.99 17.99 1.68
CA VAL A 269 -4.76 18.01 2.49
C VAL A 269 -3.82 16.87 2.11
N LEU A 270 -4.33 15.65 1.96
CA LEU A 270 -3.52 14.49 1.58
C LEU A 270 -2.89 14.66 0.20
N THR A 271 -3.66 15.17 -0.76
CA THR A 271 -3.21 15.36 -2.15
C THR A 271 -2.04 16.34 -2.23
N TYR A 272 -2.20 17.54 -1.65
CA TYR A 272 -1.17 18.56 -1.75
C TYR A 272 0.00 18.29 -0.80
N SER A 273 -0.23 17.66 0.36
CA SER A 273 0.87 17.21 1.22
C SER A 273 1.73 16.14 0.53
N ALA A 274 1.14 15.17 -0.18
CA ALA A 274 1.90 14.19 -0.94
C ALA A 274 2.74 14.83 -2.05
N HIS A 275 2.18 15.79 -2.79
CA HIS A 275 2.93 16.56 -3.80
C HIS A 275 4.10 17.32 -3.17
N ARG A 276 3.85 18.05 -2.07
CA ARG A 276 4.88 18.80 -1.34
C ARG A 276 5.99 17.91 -0.78
N ARG A 277 5.66 16.73 -0.25
CA ARG A 277 6.69 15.76 0.20
C ARG A 277 7.57 15.29 -0.94
N ALA A 278 7.03 15.08 -2.14
CA ALA A 278 7.84 14.75 -3.32
C ALA A 278 8.77 15.92 -3.73
N LEU A 279 8.29 17.17 -3.65
CA LEU A 279 9.12 18.36 -3.89
C LEU A 279 10.27 18.45 -2.88
N VAL A 280 9.99 18.27 -1.59
CA VAL A 280 11.00 18.30 -0.52
C VAL A 280 12.08 17.25 -0.75
N ARG A 281 11.72 16.02 -1.14
CA ARG A 281 12.70 14.99 -1.50
C ARG A 281 13.61 15.45 -2.64
N GLY A 282 13.04 16.03 -3.70
CA GLY A 282 13.81 16.58 -4.80
C GLY A 282 14.69 17.79 -4.42
N MET A 283 14.28 18.55 -3.41
CA MET A 283 15.05 19.66 -2.85
C MET A 283 16.20 19.17 -1.96
N LEU A 284 15.94 18.22 -1.06
CA LEU A 284 16.95 17.56 -0.22
C LEU A 284 18.04 16.88 -1.07
N ALA A 285 17.64 16.20 -2.15
CA ALA A 285 18.58 15.61 -3.10
C ALA A 285 19.53 16.65 -3.72
N ARG A 286 19.08 17.88 -3.99
CA ARG A 286 19.92 18.98 -4.49
C ARG A 286 20.91 19.50 -3.44
N HIS A 287 20.65 19.26 -2.16
CA HIS A 287 21.62 19.46 -1.08
C HIS A 287 22.51 18.24 -0.82
N GLY A 288 22.41 17.18 -1.63
CA GLY A 288 23.18 15.95 -1.46
C GLY A 288 22.69 15.06 -0.33
N VAL A 289 21.46 15.27 0.14
CA VAL A 289 20.83 14.46 1.19
C VAL A 289 20.01 13.35 0.54
N ASP A 290 20.37 12.10 0.80
CA ASP A 290 19.64 10.93 0.31
C ASP A 290 18.43 10.64 1.21
N VAL A 291 17.30 10.35 0.59
CA VAL A 291 16.03 10.07 1.26
C VAL A 291 15.30 8.98 0.50
N ASP A 292 14.51 8.18 1.23
CA ASP A 292 13.65 7.20 0.61
C ASP A 292 12.60 7.82 -0.35
N ARG A 293 11.84 6.95 -1.00
CA ARG A 293 10.82 7.35 -1.97
C ARG A 293 9.51 7.83 -1.34
N GLY A 294 9.30 7.58 -0.04
CA GLY A 294 8.01 7.82 0.63
C GLY A 294 6.88 6.94 0.11
N ASP A 295 7.19 5.76 -0.44
CA ASP A 295 6.19 4.81 -0.92
C ASP A 295 5.52 4.12 0.29
N PRO A 296 4.19 4.20 0.44
CA PRO A 296 3.49 3.51 1.52
C PRO A 296 3.73 2.00 1.54
N LEU A 297 3.97 1.36 0.38
CA LEU A 297 4.31 -0.07 0.32
C LEU A 297 5.71 -0.37 0.87
N GLU A 298 6.67 0.54 0.69
CA GLU A 298 7.99 0.45 1.33
C GLU A 298 7.87 0.73 2.83
N TRP A 299 7.05 1.70 3.23
CA TRP A 299 6.80 2.02 4.64
C TRP A 299 6.17 0.85 5.41
N MET A 300 5.20 0.14 4.83
CA MET A 300 4.59 -1.07 5.43
C MET A 300 5.58 -2.22 5.65
N ARG A 301 6.74 -2.20 4.99
CA ARG A 301 7.79 -3.22 5.12
C ARG A 301 8.86 -2.84 6.15
N ARG A 302 8.78 -1.65 6.75
CA ARG A 302 9.70 -1.22 7.81
C ARG A 302 9.23 -1.82 9.13
N ASP A 303 10.16 -2.46 9.83
CA ASP A 303 9.94 -3.10 11.13
C ASP A 303 9.35 -2.13 12.18
#